data_AF-A0A7Y5ICZ8-F1
#
_entry.id   AF-A0A7Y5ICZ8-F1
#
_cell.length_a   1.000
_cell.length_b   1.000
_cell.length_c   1.000
_cell.angle_alpha   90.00
_cell.angle_beta   90.00
_cell.angle_gamma   90.00
#
_symmetry.space_group_name_H-M   'P 1'
#
loop_
_entity.id
_entity.type
_entity.pdbx_description
1 polymer ?
#
loop_
_entity_poly.entity_id
_entity_poly.type
_entity_poly.pdbx_seq_one_letter_code
_entity_poly.pdbx_strand_id
1 'polypeptide(L)' 'MKSKNKIKPIVNNAEIARRLGITRQYVGQLLNGKRHNAERIRDIEALIHGELRNFKRGKAA' A
#
# COMPACT_ATOMS: atom_id res chain seq x y z
N MET A 1 -6.11 -25.72 -15.34
CA MET A 1 -5.16 -24.92 -14.53
C MET A 1 -5.85 -23.63 -14.11
N LYS A 2 -6.07 -23.39 -12.82
CA LYS A 2 -6.79 -22.18 -12.35
C LYS A 2 -5.89 -20.97 -12.52
N SER A 3 -6.16 -20.13 -13.53
CA SER A 3 -5.61 -18.77 -13.63
C SER A 3 -6.09 -17.97 -12.42
N LYS A 4 -5.32 -18.03 -11.33
CA LYS A 4 -5.44 -17.05 -10.25
C LYS A 4 -4.81 -15.77 -10.76
N ASN A 5 -5.51 -15.06 -11.64
CA ASN A 5 -5.25 -13.65 -11.89
C ASN A 5 -5.70 -12.89 -10.63
N LYS A 6 -4.99 -13.13 -9.52
CA LYS A 6 -5.09 -12.33 -8.31
C LYS A 6 -4.56 -10.98 -8.72
N ILE A 7 -5.48 -10.08 -9.07
CA ILE A 7 -5.22 -8.65 -8.97
C ILE A 7 -4.73 -8.48 -7.53
N LYS A 8 -3.41 -8.46 -7.34
CA LYS A 8 -2.84 -8.17 -6.04
C LYS A 8 -3.44 -6.82 -5.67
N PRO A 9 -4.10 -6.67 -4.51
CA PRO A 9 -4.51 -5.35 -4.06
C PRO A 9 -3.26 -4.48 -4.13
N ILE A 10 -3.39 -3.35 -4.82
CA ILE A 10 -2.29 -2.55 -5.37
C ILE A 10 -1.23 -2.27 -4.30
N VAL A 11 -1.62 -2.15 -3.02
CA VAL A 11 -0.75 -2.39 -1.86
C VAL A 11 -1.56 -3.02 -0.71
N ASN A 12 -1.07 -4.11 -0.12
CA ASN A 12 -1.64 -4.68 1.13
C ASN A 12 -0.99 -3.99 2.35
N ASN A 13 -1.71 -3.75 3.43
CA ASN A 13 -1.16 -3.23 4.70
C ASN A 13 0.09 -3.97 5.18
N ALA A 14 0.21 -5.28 4.91
CA ALA A 14 1.42 -6.05 5.23
C ALA A 14 2.64 -5.60 4.40
N GLU A 15 2.43 -5.23 3.14
CA GLU A 15 3.48 -4.73 2.26
C GLU A 15 3.88 -3.29 2.63
N ILE A 16 2.89 -2.44 2.93
CA ILE A 16 3.10 -1.08 3.45
C ILE A 16 3.93 -1.15 4.74
N ALA A 17 3.53 -2.03 5.66
CA ALA A 17 4.24 -2.27 6.92
C ALA A 17 5.70 -2.68 6.70
N ARG A 18 5.96 -3.63 5.78
CA ARG A 18 7.33 -4.05 5.43
C ARG A 18 8.17 -2.91 4.87
N ARG A 19 7.63 -2.12 3.94
CA ARG A 19 8.36 -1.02 3.30
C ARG A 19 8.66 0.13 4.26
N LEU A 20 7.76 0.41 5.19
CA LEU A 20 7.91 1.51 6.16
C LEU A 20 8.59 1.09 7.47
N GLY A 21 8.92 -0.20 7.63
CA GLY A 21 9.55 -0.73 8.85
C GLY A 21 8.63 -0.64 10.08
N ILE A 22 7.31 -0.73 9.89
CA ILE A 22 6.31 -0.62 10.96
C ILE A 22 5.42 -1.85 11.01
N THR A 23 4.59 -1.98 12.05
CA THR A 23 3.68 -3.13 12.16
C THR A 23 2.45 -2.97 11.28
N ARG A 24 1.91 -4.09 10.77
CA ARG A 24 0.64 -4.12 10.02
C ARG A 24 -0.50 -3.50 10.83
N GLN A 25 -0.52 -3.73 12.14
CA GLN A 25 -1.54 -3.19 13.02
C GLN A 25 -1.43 -1.67 13.12
N TYR A 26 -0.21 -1.13 13.16
CA TYR A 26 0.02 0.31 13.18
C TYR A 26 -0.43 0.98 11.88
N VAL A 27 -0.14 0.38 10.72
CA VAL A 27 -0.69 0.83 9.42
C VAL A 27 -2.21 0.85 9.47
N GLY A 28 -2.84 -0.20 9.99
CA GLY A 28 -4.29 -0.27 10.14
C GLY A 28 -4.84 0.80 11.09
N GLN A 29 -4.13 1.14 12.17
CA GLN A 29 -4.54 2.22 13.08
C GLN A 29 -4.46 3.59 12.43
N LEU A 30 -3.42 3.85 11.63
CA LEU A 30 -3.24 5.09 10.88
C LEU A 30 -4.34 5.26 9.81
N LEU A 31 -4.58 4.21 9.01
CA LEU A 31 -5.60 4.24 7.95
C LEU A 31 -7.03 4.37 8.49
N ASN A 32 -7.32 3.80 9.66
CA ASN A 32 -8.63 3.91 10.31
C ASN A 32 -8.78 5.19 11.16
N GLY A 33 -7.78 6.07 11.20
CA GLY A 33 -7.81 7.30 12.00
C GLY A 33 -7.74 7.08 13.52
N LYS A 34 -7.52 5.85 13.99
CA LYS A 34 -7.34 5.53 15.43
C LYS A 34 -6.05 6.11 16.00
N ARG A 35 -5.06 6.33 15.13
CA ARG A 35 -3.84 7.08 15.45
C ARG A 35 -3.57 8.08 14.34
N HIS A 36 -3.06 9.24 14.73
CA HIS A 36 -2.67 10.28 13.81
C HIS A 36 -1.16 10.48 13.85
N ASN A 37 -0.51 10.29 12.71
CA ASN A 37 0.88 10.66 12.49
C ASN A 37 0.99 11.13 11.03
N ALA A 38 1.11 12.44 10.85
CA ALA A 38 1.07 13.06 9.52
C ALA A 38 2.21 12.59 8.61
N GLU A 39 3.42 12.39 9.14
CA GLU A 39 4.55 11.89 8.37
C GLU A 39 4.29 10.48 7.87
N ARG A 40 3.83 9.58 8.77
CA ARG A 40 3.53 8.19 8.40
C ARG A 40 2.36 8.07 7.44
N ILE A 41 1.36 8.94 7.55
CA ILE A 41 0.24 8.98 6.60
C ILE A 41 0.76 9.39 5.20
N ARG A 42 1.58 10.43 5.12
CA ARG A 42 2.21 10.85 3.85
C ARG A 42 3.07 9.74 3.22
N ASP A 43 3.84 9.03 4.03
CA ASP A 43 4.65 7.90 3.56
C ASP A 43 3.78 6.79 2.95
N ILE A 44 2.66 6.46 3.61
CA ILE A 44 1.70 5.47 3.14
C ILE A 44 1.06 5.92 1.81
N GLU A 45 0.64 7.19 1.72
CA GLU A 45 0.08 7.78 0.51
C GLU A 45 1.09 7.76 -0.65
N ALA A 46 2.34 8.14 -0.40
CA ALA A 46 3.41 8.12 -1.39
C ALA A 46 3.64 6.72 -1.97
N LEU A 47 3.64 5.69 -1.13
CA LEU A 47 3.75 4.29 -1.57
C LEU A 47 2.56 3.87 -2.46
N ILE A 48 1.33 4.22 -2.06
CA ILE A 48 0.13 3.90 -2.83
C ILE A 48 0.14 4.62 -4.18
N HIS A 49 0.48 5.91 -4.21
CA HIS A 49 0.57 6.70 -5.43
C HIS A 49 1.67 6.20 -6.38
N GLY A 50 2.83 5.79 -5.84
CA GLY A 50 3.92 5.20 -6.62
C GLY A 50 3.50 3.89 -7.31
N GLU A 51 2.84 3.00 -6.58
CA GLU A 51 2.34 1.73 -7.12
C GLU A 51 1.23 1.93 -8.16
N LEU A 52 0.30 2.87 -7.92
CA LEU A 52 -0.72 3.25 -8.90
C LEU A 52 -0.12 3.81 -10.20
N ARG A 53 0.95 4.60 -10.11
CA ARG A 53 1.65 5.14 -11.28
C ARG A 53 2.33 4.02 -12.08
N ASN A 54 3.00 3.09 -11.41
CA ASN A 54 3.65 1.95 -12.06
C ASN A 54 2.63 1.02 -12.74
N PHE A 55 1.49 0.79 -12.10
CA PHE A 55 0.40 0.01 -12.68
C PHE A 55 -0.18 0.63 -13.95
N LYS A 56 -0.33 1.96 -13.99
CA LYS A 56 -0.79 2.68 -15.20
C LYS A 56 0.23 2.60 -16.35
N ARG A 57 1.54 2.61 -16.07
CA ARG A 57 2.59 2.51 -17.09
C ARG A 57 2.73 1.09 -17.66
N GLY A 58 2.50 0.05 -16.85
CA GLY A 58 2.56 -1.34 -17.30
C GLY A 58 1.38 -1.78 -18.20
N LYS A 59 0.36 -0.94 -18.40
CA LYS A 59 -0.74 -1.18 -19.35
C LYS A 59 -0.53 -0.56 -20.73
N ALA A 60 0.57 0.16 -20.95
CA ALA A 60 0.87 0.89 -22.18
C ALA A 60 2.01 0.27 -23.01
N ALA A 61 2.43 -0.96 -22.69
CA ALA A 61 3.43 -1.73 -23.43
C ALA A 61 2.82 -3.02 -23.97
#